data_AF-A0A183G6X9-F1
#
_entry.id   AF-A0A183G6X9-F1
#
_cell.length_a   1.000
_cell.length_b   1.000
_cell.length_c   1.000
_cell.angle_alpha   90.00
_cell.angle_beta   90.00
_cell.angle_gamma   90.00
#
_symmetry.space_group_name_H-M   'P 1'
#
loop_
_entity.id
_entity.type
_entity.pdbx_description
1 polymer ?
#
loop_
_entity_poly.entity_id
_entity_poly.type
_entity_poly.pdbx_seq_one_letter_code
_entity_poly.pdbx_strand_id
1 'polypeptide(L)'
;MLKVEDVTVDDLEALVGINKDDIKDTMEPIGLLSHLKGGTYIVHNPKLDQESGVERPTPPLRRLIPKCLTWTARTFDRPKRRN
;
A
#
# COMPACT_ATOMS: atom_id res chain seq x y z
N MET A 1 -24.74 -4.63 0.55
CA MET A 1 -23.49 -4.39 1.28
C MET A 1 -22.38 -4.93 0.38
N LEU A 2 -21.61 -4.04 -0.27
CA LEU A 2 -20.55 -4.46 -1.20
C LEU A 2 -19.57 -5.33 -0.42
N LYS A 3 -19.36 -6.57 -0.88
CA LYS A 3 -18.30 -7.45 -0.39
C LYS A 3 -16.99 -6.69 -0.63
N VAL A 4 -16.43 -6.11 0.42
CA VAL A 4 -15.08 -5.55 0.38
C VAL A 4 -14.20 -6.72 0.00
N GLU A 5 -13.62 -6.70 -1.20
CA GLU A 5 -12.65 -7.71 -1.60
C GLU A 5 -11.54 -7.69 -0.55
N ASP A 6 -11.27 -8.84 0.07
CA ASP A 6 -10.29 -8.96 1.14
C ASP A 6 -8.90 -8.67 0.56
N VAL A 7 -8.42 -7.42 0.67
CA VAL A 7 -7.09 -7.01 0.21
C VAL A 7 -6.05 -7.52 1.18
N THR A 8 -5.09 -8.32 0.70
CA THR A 8 -3.97 -8.76 1.52
C THR A 8 -2.88 -7.69 1.63
N VAL A 9 -2.01 -7.82 2.62
CA VAL A 9 -0.80 -6.96 2.72
C VAL A 9 0.10 -7.12 1.49
N ASP A 10 0.20 -8.33 0.93
CA ASP A 10 1.01 -8.61 -0.26
C ASP A 10 0.42 -7.94 -1.52
N ASP A 11 -0.91 -7.94 -1.66
CA ASP A 11 -1.58 -7.21 -2.75
C ASP A 11 -1.33 -5.70 -2.64
N LEU A 12 -1.38 -5.15 -1.42
CA LEU A 12 -1.12 -3.73 -1.22
C LEU A 12 0.33 -3.37 -1.55
N GLU A 13 1.31 -4.17 -1.08
CA GLU A 13 2.73 -3.98 -1.42
C GLU A 13 2.93 -3.90 -2.94
N ALA A 14 2.30 -4.80 -3.70
CA ALA A 14 2.37 -4.80 -5.17
C ALA A 14 1.74 -3.56 -5.82
N LEU A 15 0.70 -2.97 -5.20
CA LEU A 15 -0.03 -1.82 -5.74
C LEU A 15 0.66 -0.48 -5.45
N VAL A 16 1.23 -0.31 -4.25
CA VAL A 16 1.77 0.99 -3.82
C VAL A 16 3.29 1.05 -3.82
N GLY A 17 3.98 -0.09 -3.92
CA GLY A 17 5.45 -0.16 -3.88
C GLY A 17 6.04 0.19 -2.51
N ILE A 18 5.25 0.05 -1.44
CA ILE A 18 5.68 0.19 -0.05
C ILE A 18 5.93 -1.22 0.49
N ASN A 19 7.02 -1.42 1.22
CA ASN A 19 7.37 -2.72 1.80
C ASN A 19 6.27 -3.17 2.77
N LYS A 20 5.93 -4.47 2.73
CA LYS A 20 4.95 -5.08 3.64
C LYS A 20 5.21 -4.83 5.12
N ASP A 21 6.46 -4.71 5.55
CA ASP A 21 6.79 -4.45 6.95
C ASP A 21 6.39 -3.02 7.34
N ASP A 22 6.68 -2.02 6.50
CA ASP A 22 6.25 -0.63 6.70
C ASP A 22 4.72 -0.49 6.69
N ILE A 23 4.04 -1.28 5.82
CA ILE A 23 2.58 -1.35 5.78
C ILE A 23 2.04 -1.87 7.13
N LYS A 24 2.63 -2.94 7.68
CA LYS A 24 2.19 -3.50 8.96
C LYS A 24 2.41 -2.53 10.10
N ASP A 25 3.61 -1.95 10.20
CA ASP A 25 3.96 -0.98 11.25
C ASP A 25 3.04 0.23 11.24
N THR A 26 2.55 0.64 10.07
CA THR A 26 1.62 1.76 9.93
C THR A 26 0.18 1.38 10.29
N MET A 27 -0.28 0.19 9.87
CA MET A 27 -1.69 -0.20 9.96
C MET A 27 -2.06 -0.89 11.28
N GLU A 28 -1.12 -1.58 11.92
CA GLU A 28 -1.34 -2.29 13.17
C GLU A 28 -1.76 -1.36 14.33
N PRO A 29 -1.11 -0.20 14.57
CA PRO A 29 -1.52 0.70 15.65
C PRO A 29 -2.92 1.29 15.48
N ILE A 30 -3.40 1.34 14.23
CA ILE A 30 -4.70 1.91 13.86
C ILE A 30 -5.79 0.81 13.84
N GLY A 31 -5.40 -0.46 14.06
CA GLY A 31 -6.34 -1.60 14.09
C GLY A 31 -6.92 -1.94 12.72
N LEU A 32 -6.15 -1.72 11.65
CA LEU A 32 -6.56 -1.95 10.26
C LEU A 32 -6.10 -3.32 9.72
N LEU A 33 -5.48 -4.16 10.54
CA LEU A 33 -5.02 -5.50 10.15
C LEU A 33 -5.84 -6.60 10.81
N SER A 34 -6.11 -7.66 10.06
CA SER A 34 -6.67 -8.91 10.56
C SER A 34 -5.84 -10.09 10.09
N HIS A 35 -5.61 -11.04 11.00
CA HIS A 35 -4.92 -12.29 10.71
C HIS A 35 -5.94 -13.42 10.58
N LEU A 36 -6.07 -13.94 9.36
CA LEU A 36 -6.93 -15.08 9.05
C LEU A 36 -6.05 -16.21 8.52
N LYS A 37 -6.49 -17.46 8.68
CA LYS A 37 -5.71 -18.64 8.27
C LYS A 37 -5.30 -18.52 6.79
N GLY A 38 -4.02 -18.21 6.55
CA GLY A 38 -3.46 -18.05 5.22
C GLY A 38 -2.88 -16.66 4.90
N GLY A 39 -3.10 -15.63 5.73
CA GLY A 39 -2.52 -14.31 5.47
C GLY A 39 -2.93 -13.19 6.41
N THR A 40 -2.35 -12.02 6.19
CA THR A 40 -2.73 -10.76 6.83
C THR A 40 -3.52 -9.91 5.85
N TYR A 41 -4.69 -9.47 6.28
CA TYR A 41 -5.67 -8.76 5.47
C TYR A 41 -5.88 -7.35 6.02
N ILE A 42 -6.18 -6.43 5.11
CA ILE A 42 -6.56 -5.06 5.44
C ILE A 42 -8.06 -5.04 5.71
N VAL A 43 -8.42 -4.61 6.91
CA VAL A 43 -9.80 -4.50 7.35
C VAL A 43 -10.28 -3.08 7.12
N HIS A 44 -11.41 -2.93 6.44
CA HIS A 44 -12.11 -1.65 6.45
C HIS A 44 -12.76 -1.44 7.83
N ASN A 45 -12.33 -0.40 8.55
CA ASN A 45 -12.95 0.01 9.81
C ASN A 45 -13.70 1.35 9.61
N PRO A 46 -15.04 1.32 9.44
CA PRO A 46 -15.85 2.52 9.22
C PRO A 46 -15.80 3.53 10.37
N LYS A 47 -15.40 3.09 11.57
CA LYS A 47 -15.27 3.99 12.73
C LYS A 47 -14.05 4.88 12.63
N LEU A 48 -12.97 4.44 11.96
CA LEU A 48 -11.83 5.31 11.66
C LEU A 48 -12.23 6.44 10.72
N ASP A 49 -13.15 6.20 9.78
CA ASP A 49 -13.65 7.27 8.92
C ASP A 49 -14.44 8.35 9.69
N GLN A 50 -14.93 8.03 10.90
CA GLN A 50 -15.75 8.92 11.74
C GLN A 50 -14.97 9.52 12.93
N GLU A 51 -14.02 8.77 13.50
CA GLU A 51 -13.23 9.16 14.68
C GLU A 51 -11.85 9.70 14.32
N SER A 52 -11.34 9.50 13.09
CA SER A 52 -10.03 10.00 12.76
C SER A 52 -10.07 11.54 12.69
N GLY A 53 -9.60 12.19 13.74
CA GLY A 53 -9.01 13.53 13.70
C GLY A 53 -7.74 13.59 12.83
N VAL A 54 -7.58 12.68 11.87
CA VAL A 54 -6.60 12.76 10.81
C VAL A 54 -7.02 13.96 9.98
N GLU A 55 -6.37 15.10 10.20
CA GLU A 55 -6.46 16.25 9.33
C GLU A 55 -6.11 15.79 7.92
N ARG A 56 -7.16 15.52 7.13
CA ARG A 56 -6.99 15.32 5.69
C ARG A 56 -6.44 16.65 5.19
N PRO A 57 -5.28 16.65 4.51
CA PRO A 57 -4.67 17.90 4.12
C PRO A 57 -5.68 18.74 3.34
N THR A 58 -5.88 19.98 3.77
CA THR A 58 -6.82 20.89 3.15
C THR A 58 -6.41 21.12 1.69
N PRO A 59 -7.33 21.01 0.71
CA PRO A 59 -6.99 21.14 -0.69
C PRO A 59 -6.36 22.52 -1.02
N PRO A 60 -5.48 22.60 -2.04
CA PRO A 60 -5.20 21.54 -3.00
C PRO A 60 -3.90 20.78 -2.69
N LEU A 61 -4.04 19.48 -2.40
CA LEU A 61 -2.93 18.53 -2.48
C LEU A 61 -2.47 18.41 -3.93
N ARG A 62 -1.23 18.79 -4.22
CA ARG A 62 -0.61 18.44 -5.51
C ARG A 62 -0.42 16.92 -5.54
N ARG A 63 -0.99 16.26 -6.54
CA ARG A 63 -0.92 14.81 -6.74
C ARG A 63 -0.06 14.49 -7.96
N LEU A 64 0.66 13.38 -7.88
CA LEU A 64 1.36 12.83 -9.04
C LEU A 64 0.35 12.10 -9.94
N ILE A 65 0.48 12.29 -11.25
CA ILE A 65 -0.24 11.52 -12.27
C ILE A 65 0.74 10.50 -12.83
N PRO A 66 0.64 9.19 -12.49
CA PRO A 66 1.61 8.19 -12.92
C PRO A 66 1.76 8.11 -14.44
N LYS A 67 0.67 8.38 -15.19
CA LYS A 67 0.67 8.41 -16.66
C LYS A 67 1.59 9.49 -17.26
N CYS A 68 1.95 10.51 -16.49
CA CYS A 68 2.86 11.57 -16.93
C CYS A 68 4.34 11.24 -16.65
N LEU A 69 4.63 10.14 -15.94
CA LEU A 69 6.00 9.70 -15.69
C LEU A 69 6.57 8.99 -16.92
N THR A 70 7.49 9.63 -17.63
CA THR A 70 8.28 8.98 -18.68
C THR A 70 9.65 8.62 -18.10
N TRP A 71 9.78 7.40 -17.60
CA TRP A 71 11.01 6.91 -16.98
C TRP A 71 11.15 5.40 -17.16
N THR A 72 12.40 4.92 -17.24
CA THR A 72 12.73 3.50 -17.31
C THR A 72 13.84 3.21 -16.32
N ALA A 73 13.67 2.15 -15.53
CA ALA A 73 14.67 1.75 -14.56
C ALA A 73 16.01 1.42 -15.25
N ARG A 74 17.11 1.91 -14.67
CA ARG A 74 18.44 1.52 -15.14
C ARG A 74 18.65 0.05 -14.78
N THR A 75 18.67 -0.82 -15.77
CA THR A 75 19.11 -2.20 -15.58
C THR A 75 20.62 -2.19 -15.41
N PHE A 76 21.11 -2.68 -14.26
CA PHE A 76 22.51 -3.04 -14.15
C PHE A 76 22.71 -4.32 -14.98
N ASP A 77 23.26 -4.19 -16.19
CA ASP A 77 23.69 -5.35 -16.96
C ASP A 77 24.70 -6.14 -16.11
N ARG A 78 24.28 -7.32 -15.62
CA ARG A 78 25.23 -8.27 -15.02
C ARG A 78 26.30 -8.58 -16.08
N PRO A 79 27.60 -8.50 -15.77
CA PRO A 79 28.62 -8.87 -16.74
C PRO A 79 28.36 -10.30 -17.19
N LYS A 80 28.16 -10.50 -18.50
CA LYS A 80 28.04 -11.84 -19.10
C LYS A 80 29.29 -12.63 -18.70
N ARG A 81 29.11 -13.71 -17.92
CA ARG A 81 30.19 -14.67 -17.66
C ARG A 81 30.70 -15.15 -19.02
N ARG A 82 31.96 -14.86 -19.32
CA ARG A 82 32.66 -15.42 -20.48
C ARG A 82 33.00 -16.86 -20.12
N ASN A 83 32.42 -17.82 -20.83
CA ASN A 83 32.81 -19.23 -20.79
C ASN A 83 34.21 -19.41 -21.35
#